data_AF-A0A5P9PBU5-F1
#
_entry.id   AF-A0A5P9PBU5-F1
#
_cell.length_a   1.000
_cell.length_b   1.000
_cell.length_c   1.000
_cell.angle_alpha   90.00
_cell.angle_beta   90.00
_cell.angle_gamma   90.00
#
_symmetry.space_group_name_H-M   'P 1'
#
loop_
_entity.id
_entity.type
_entity.pdbx_description
1 polymer ?
#
loop_
_entity_poly.entity_id
_entity_poly.type
_entity_poly.pdbx_seq_one_letter_code
_entity_poly.pdbx_strand_id
1 'polypeptide(L)'
;MDTAPALLDPQRQFLGCLMQLPTGPARRLLAGMRADDMSAALPAVVLQLAIETVAADRPPAPAALFAHAVATGRASGDTRRRQLGRWIADAYSDAPPAALADYLKAAVLADAWRRAVAEHAARLAQAAADSPAEIVRDLCQDTAHLDALWDRYIAATGHTEPAARLGAVA
;
A
#
# COMPACT_ATOMS: atom_id res chain seq x y z
N MET A 1 -4.01 20.58 16.17
CA MET A 1 -3.85 19.78 14.94
C MET A 1 -2.98 18.61 15.35
N ASP A 2 -3.60 17.44 15.51
CA ASP A 2 -2.94 16.29 16.13
C ASP A 2 -1.98 15.67 15.10
N THR A 3 -0.68 15.85 15.32
CA THR A 3 0.40 15.40 14.42
C THR A 3 0.80 13.95 14.65
N ALA A 4 0.30 13.31 15.72
CA ALA A 4 0.57 11.92 16.08
C ALA A 4 0.07 10.86 15.05
N PRO A 5 -1.13 10.94 14.44
CA PRO A 5 -1.60 9.88 13.54
C PRO A 5 -0.82 9.83 12.21
N ALA A 6 -0.26 10.95 11.72
CA ALA A 6 0.51 10.97 10.46
C ALA A 6 1.88 10.31 10.60
N LEU A 7 2.52 10.42 11.78
CA LEU A 7 3.76 9.71 12.12
C LEU A 7 3.56 8.19 12.25
N LEU A 8 2.31 7.74 12.44
CA LEU A 8 1.95 6.35 12.68
C LEU A 8 1.17 5.70 11.52
N ASP A 9 1.08 6.36 10.36
CA ASP A 9 0.38 5.83 9.18
C ASP A 9 1.38 5.50 8.05
N PRO A 10 1.91 4.26 8.00
CA PRO A 10 2.83 3.82 6.95
C PRO A 10 2.25 3.92 5.54
N GLN A 11 0.92 3.76 5.36
CA GLN A 11 0.28 3.84 4.03
C GLN A 11 0.33 5.27 3.50
N ARG A 12 0.00 6.24 4.35
CA ARG A 12 0.07 7.65 3.99
C ARG A 12 1.52 8.11 3.76
N GLN A 13 2.45 7.70 4.62
CA GLN A 13 3.87 7.99 4.46
C GLN A 13 4.44 7.39 3.18
N PHE A 14 4.10 6.13 2.88
CA PHE A 14 4.51 5.44 1.65
C PHE A 14 4.08 6.22 0.41
N LEU A 15 2.81 6.62 0.34
CA LEU A 15 2.28 7.40 -0.78
C LEU A 15 2.93 8.79 -0.85
N GLY A 16 3.18 9.40 0.30
CA GLY A 16 3.99 10.61 0.44
C GLY A 16 5.36 10.51 -0.22
N CYS A 17 6.14 9.48 0.15
CA CYS A 17 7.45 9.21 -0.43
C CYS A 17 7.38 8.89 -1.93
N LEU A 18 6.38 8.09 -2.34
CA LEU A 18 6.17 7.75 -3.74
C LEU A 18 6.00 8.98 -4.62
N MET A 19 5.25 9.99 -4.14
CA MET A 19 5.01 11.25 -4.85
C MET A 19 6.26 12.12 -5.01
N GLN A 20 7.34 11.85 -4.29
CA GLN A 20 8.63 12.52 -4.42
C GLN A 20 9.55 11.86 -5.48
N LEU A 21 9.22 10.66 -5.94
CA LEU A 21 10.10 9.88 -6.81
C LEU A 21 9.92 10.22 -8.30
N PRO A 22 11.01 10.19 -9.10
CA PRO A 22 10.89 10.18 -10.54
C PRO A 22 10.33 8.84 -11.05
N THR A 23 9.85 8.82 -12.30
CA THR A 23 9.11 7.68 -12.89
C THR A 23 9.84 6.34 -12.78
N GLY A 24 11.16 6.29 -13.04
CA GLY A 24 11.94 5.05 -13.02
C GLY A 24 11.98 4.39 -11.63
N PRO A 25 12.46 5.07 -10.58
CA PRO A 25 12.39 4.59 -9.20
C PRO A 25 10.96 4.30 -8.74
N ALA A 26 9.98 5.14 -9.06
CA ALA A 26 8.58 4.91 -8.73
C ALA A 26 8.05 3.60 -9.34
N ARG A 27 8.41 3.30 -10.60
CA ARG A 27 8.04 2.05 -11.29
C ARG A 27 8.60 0.83 -10.58
N ARG A 28 9.86 0.87 -10.14
CA ARG A 28 10.46 -0.23 -9.36
C ARG A 28 9.78 -0.40 -8.01
N LEU A 29 9.55 0.71 -7.30
CA LEU A 29 8.90 0.70 -6.01
C LEU A 29 7.47 0.12 -6.10
N LEU A 30 6.70 0.50 -7.13
CA LEU A 30 5.34 0.03 -7.35
C LEU A 30 5.24 -1.42 -7.87
N ALA A 31 6.34 -2.06 -8.25
CA ALA A 31 6.31 -3.42 -8.74
C ALA A 31 5.67 -4.37 -7.70
N GLY A 32 4.61 -5.06 -8.10
CA GLY A 32 3.85 -5.98 -7.23
C GLY A 32 2.85 -5.31 -6.29
N MET A 33 2.80 -3.98 -6.19
CA MET A 33 1.81 -3.26 -5.39
C MET A 33 0.45 -3.23 -6.08
N ARG A 34 -0.62 -3.22 -5.28
CA ARG A 34 -2.01 -3.20 -5.71
C ARG A 34 -2.83 -2.31 -4.78
N ALA A 35 -3.94 -1.76 -5.29
CA ALA A 35 -4.77 -0.84 -4.52
C ALA A 35 -5.38 -1.47 -3.25
N ASP A 36 -5.64 -2.78 -3.26
CA ASP A 36 -6.15 -3.57 -2.13
C ASP A 36 -5.12 -3.80 -1.01
N ASP A 37 -3.84 -3.48 -1.25
CA ASP A 37 -2.81 -3.44 -0.21
C ASP A 37 -3.07 -2.30 0.80
N MET A 38 -3.96 -1.35 0.48
CA MET A 38 -4.36 -0.25 1.36
C MET A 38 -5.59 -0.63 2.20
N SER A 39 -5.64 -0.17 3.45
CA SER A 39 -6.74 -0.49 4.38
C SER A 39 -7.93 0.45 4.23
N ALA A 40 -7.72 1.63 3.64
CA ALA A 40 -8.76 2.65 3.46
C ALA A 40 -8.95 3.01 1.99
N ALA A 41 -10.19 3.38 1.64
CA ALA A 41 -10.59 3.67 0.26
C ALA A 41 -9.80 4.82 -0.37
N LEU A 42 -9.48 5.87 0.38
CA LEU A 42 -8.80 7.05 -0.16
C LEU A 42 -7.32 6.78 -0.51
N PRO A 43 -6.49 6.20 0.38
CA PRO A 43 -5.16 5.70 0.02
C PRO A 43 -5.18 4.68 -1.14
N ALA A 44 -6.16 3.76 -1.17
CA ALA A 44 -6.31 2.80 -2.28
C ALA A 44 -6.49 3.50 -3.62
N VAL A 45 -7.34 4.52 -3.67
CA VAL A 45 -7.54 5.35 -4.87
C VAL A 45 -6.25 6.07 -5.26
N VAL A 46 -5.51 6.65 -4.32
CA VAL A 46 -4.26 7.36 -4.62
C VAL A 46 -3.18 6.40 -5.12
N LEU A 47 -3.04 5.22 -4.52
CA LEU A 47 -2.13 4.18 -5.02
C LEU A 47 -2.50 3.77 -6.44
N GLN A 48 -3.78 3.54 -6.72
CA GLN A 48 -4.24 3.21 -8.07
C GLN A 48 -3.90 4.32 -9.08
N LEU A 49 -4.12 5.58 -8.72
CA LEU A 49 -3.75 6.73 -9.57
C LEU A 49 -2.24 6.78 -9.82
N ALA A 50 -1.41 6.47 -8.82
CA ALA A 50 0.04 6.45 -8.97
C ALA A 50 0.49 5.31 -9.89
N ILE A 51 -0.09 4.11 -9.74
CA ILE A 51 0.15 2.97 -10.65
C ILE A 51 -0.18 3.36 -12.10
N GLU A 52 -1.35 3.95 -12.33
CA GLU A 52 -1.77 4.37 -13.68
C GLU A 52 -0.88 5.48 -14.25
N THR A 53 -0.50 6.46 -13.42
CA THR A 53 0.36 7.58 -13.84
C THR A 53 1.76 7.10 -14.24
N VAL A 54 2.35 6.20 -13.44
CA VAL A 54 3.65 5.60 -13.74
C VAL A 54 3.57 4.64 -14.93
N ALA A 55 2.46 3.90 -15.08
CA ALA A 55 2.22 3.08 -16.28
C ALA A 55 2.21 3.94 -17.55
N ALA A 56 1.67 5.16 -17.49
CA ALA A 56 1.72 6.16 -18.55
C ALA A 56 3.05 6.93 -18.67
N ASP A 57 4.11 6.43 -18.02
CA ASP A 57 5.47 6.98 -18.00
C ASP A 57 5.59 8.41 -17.45
N ARG A 58 4.69 8.77 -16.53
CA ARG A 58 4.69 10.06 -15.83
C ARG A 58 5.09 9.88 -14.37
N PRO A 59 5.80 10.86 -13.77
CA PRO A 59 6.09 10.82 -12.35
C PRO A 59 4.76 10.94 -11.56
N PRO A 60 4.60 10.21 -10.46
CA PRO A 60 3.38 10.26 -9.64
C PRO A 60 3.34 11.50 -8.75
N ALA A 61 3.70 12.67 -9.28
CA ALA A 61 3.73 13.93 -8.54
C ALA A 61 2.31 14.35 -8.10
N PRO A 62 2.14 15.10 -6.99
CA PRO A 62 0.82 15.48 -6.47
C PRO A 62 -0.13 16.06 -7.52
N ALA A 63 0.37 16.99 -8.34
CA ALA A 63 -0.41 17.61 -9.41
C ALA A 63 -0.79 16.62 -10.52
N ALA A 64 0.09 15.68 -10.86
CA ALA A 64 -0.17 14.64 -11.86
C ALA A 64 -1.26 13.68 -11.38
N LEU A 65 -1.18 13.23 -10.12
CA LEU A 65 -2.20 12.35 -9.52
C LEU A 65 -3.56 13.03 -9.45
N PHE A 66 -3.59 14.29 -9.01
CA PHE A 66 -4.83 15.05 -8.93
C PHE A 66 -5.46 15.30 -10.31
N ALA A 67 -4.65 15.72 -11.30
CA ALA A 67 -5.12 15.93 -12.67
C ALA A 67 -5.65 14.62 -13.28
N HIS A 68 -4.96 13.50 -13.05
CA HIS A 68 -5.39 12.18 -13.50
C HIS A 68 -6.72 11.78 -12.86
N ALA A 69 -6.90 12.01 -11.56
CA ALA A 69 -8.14 11.72 -10.85
C ALA A 69 -9.35 12.50 -11.39
N VAL A 70 -9.13 13.77 -11.77
CA VAL A 70 -10.17 14.60 -12.41
C VAL A 70 -10.49 14.07 -13.80
N ALA A 71 -9.47 13.77 -14.60
CA ALA A 71 -9.64 13.27 -15.97
C ALA A 71 -10.39 11.93 -16.03
N THR A 72 -10.16 11.03 -15.06
CA THR A 72 -10.81 9.71 -15.02
C THR A 72 -12.11 9.70 -14.19
N GLY A 73 -12.62 10.86 -13.75
CA GLY A 73 -13.85 10.94 -12.96
C GLY A 73 -13.77 10.35 -11.53
N ARG A 74 -12.57 9.98 -11.05
CA ARG A 74 -12.35 9.45 -9.69
C ARG A 74 -12.48 10.52 -8.61
N ALA A 75 -12.43 11.79 -9.02
CA ALA A 75 -12.77 12.97 -8.24
C ALA A 75 -13.99 13.70 -8.83
N SER A 76 -15.10 12.97 -9.03
CA SER A 76 -16.37 13.56 -9.45
C SER A 76 -17.03 14.33 -8.28
N GLY A 77 -17.50 15.55 -8.57
CA GLY A 77 -18.09 16.44 -7.58
C GLY A 77 -17.07 17.26 -6.78
N ASP A 78 -17.47 18.46 -6.39
CA ASP A 78 -16.60 19.44 -5.74
C ASP A 78 -16.07 18.98 -4.38
N THR A 79 -16.92 18.37 -3.56
CA THR A 79 -16.53 17.82 -2.24
C THR A 79 -15.43 16.76 -2.37
N ARG A 80 -15.58 15.82 -3.32
CA ARG A 80 -14.61 14.74 -3.53
C ARG A 80 -13.28 15.26 -4.06
N ARG A 81 -13.31 16.29 -4.93
CA ARG A 81 -12.10 16.98 -5.39
C ARG A 81 -11.37 17.65 -4.24
N ARG A 82 -12.07 18.40 -3.40
CA ARG A 82 -11.47 19.06 -2.23
C ARG A 82 -10.88 18.05 -1.25
N GLN A 83 -11.61 16.97 -0.96
CA GLN A 83 -11.14 15.90 -0.08
C GLN A 83 -9.87 15.23 -0.61
N LEU A 84 -9.88 14.81 -1.89
CA LEU A 84 -8.73 14.15 -2.52
C LEU A 84 -7.53 15.09 -2.61
N GLY A 85 -7.74 16.33 -3.06
CA GLY A 85 -6.67 17.33 -3.17
C GLY A 85 -6.03 17.63 -1.83
N ARG A 86 -6.84 17.78 -0.77
CA ARG A 86 -6.35 17.97 0.60
C ARG A 86 -5.52 16.76 1.05
N TRP A 87 -6.04 15.55 0.86
CA TRP A 87 -5.35 14.33 1.27
C TRP A 87 -4.00 14.18 0.56
N ILE A 88 -3.94 14.40 -0.77
CA ILE A 88 -2.69 14.32 -1.55
C ILE A 88 -1.68 15.36 -1.04
N ALA A 89 -2.11 16.61 -0.84
CA ALA A 89 -1.24 17.68 -0.35
C ALA A 89 -0.69 17.37 1.05
N ASP A 90 -1.56 16.92 1.96
CA ASP A 90 -1.18 16.59 3.33
C ASP A 90 -0.27 15.34 3.36
N ALA A 91 -0.52 14.32 2.53
CA ALA A 91 0.34 13.13 2.43
C ALA A 91 1.73 13.46 1.87
N TYR A 92 1.82 14.35 0.88
CA TYR A 92 3.09 14.79 0.32
C TYR A 92 3.88 15.68 1.30
N SER A 93 3.20 16.60 1.99
CA SER A 93 3.85 17.57 2.88
C SER A 93 4.38 16.92 4.16
N ASP A 94 3.65 15.95 4.70
CA ASP A 94 4.03 15.23 5.94
C ASP A 94 4.94 14.02 5.66
N ALA A 95 5.30 13.78 4.39
CA ALA A 95 6.05 12.60 3.99
C ALA A 95 7.49 12.61 4.54
N PRO A 96 7.99 11.46 5.02
CA PRO A 96 9.41 11.32 5.27
C PRO A 96 10.23 11.37 3.96
N PRO A 97 11.56 11.43 4.04
CA PRO A 97 12.42 11.38 2.86
C PRO A 97 12.14 10.13 2.01
N ALA A 98 12.12 10.30 0.69
CA ALA A 98 11.88 9.21 -0.28
C ALA A 98 12.80 7.99 -0.12
N ALA A 99 13.96 8.13 0.53
CA ALA A 99 14.86 7.02 0.86
C ALA A 99 14.22 5.95 1.76
N LEU A 100 13.14 6.27 2.48
CA LEU A 100 12.40 5.33 3.33
C LEU A 100 11.29 4.57 2.59
N ALA A 101 11.11 4.81 1.28
CA ALA A 101 9.97 4.27 0.55
C ALA A 101 9.95 2.72 0.50
N ASP A 102 11.10 2.06 0.33
CA ASP A 102 11.17 0.59 0.33
C ASP A 102 10.83 -0.01 1.69
N TYR A 103 11.30 0.61 2.78
CA TYR A 103 10.92 0.23 4.14
C TYR A 103 9.40 0.37 4.37
N LEU A 104 8.82 1.48 3.93
CA LEU A 104 7.40 1.74 4.05
C LEU A 104 6.56 0.79 3.19
N LYS A 105 7.04 0.42 1.98
CA LYS A 105 6.42 -0.63 1.15
C LYS A 105 6.33 -1.94 1.92
N ALA A 106 7.41 -2.38 2.57
CA ALA A 106 7.41 -3.59 3.37
C ALA A 106 6.41 -3.49 4.54
N ALA A 107 6.33 -2.35 5.21
CA ALA A 107 5.37 -2.13 6.29
C ALA A 107 3.90 -2.20 5.80
N VAL A 108 3.60 -1.61 4.64
CA VAL A 108 2.26 -1.67 4.02
C VAL A 108 1.88 -3.11 3.67
N LEU A 109 2.78 -3.88 3.07
CA LEU A 109 2.52 -5.26 2.69
C LEU A 109 2.36 -6.18 3.91
N ALA A 110 3.12 -5.94 4.98
CA ALA A 110 2.95 -6.66 6.24
C ALA A 110 1.57 -6.41 6.86
N ASP A 111 1.10 -5.16 6.85
CA ASP A 111 -0.25 -4.80 7.31
C ASP A 111 -1.33 -5.47 6.44
N ALA A 112 -1.18 -5.39 5.12
CA ALA A 112 -2.10 -6.02 4.17
C ALA A 112 -2.21 -7.54 4.39
N TRP A 113 -1.08 -8.22 4.59
CA TRP A 113 -1.04 -9.64 4.91
C TRP A 113 -1.79 -9.95 6.22
N ARG A 114 -1.52 -9.19 7.30
CA ARG A 114 -2.21 -9.39 8.59
C ARG A 114 -3.72 -9.19 8.50
N ARG A 115 -4.17 -8.17 7.75
CA ARG A 115 -5.59 -7.93 7.50
C ARG A 115 -6.21 -9.10 6.74
N ALA A 116 -5.56 -9.57 5.67
CA ALA A 116 -6.05 -10.71 4.89
C ALA A 116 -6.12 -12.00 5.73
N VAL A 117 -5.13 -12.24 6.61
CA VAL A 117 -5.15 -13.37 7.56
C VAL A 117 -6.34 -13.25 8.51
N ALA A 118 -6.58 -12.07 9.09
CA ALA A 118 -7.71 -11.85 9.99
C ALA A 118 -9.06 -12.07 9.29
N GLU A 119 -9.22 -11.56 8.07
CA GLU A 119 -10.42 -11.77 7.24
C GLU A 119 -10.63 -13.25 6.90
N HIS A 120 -9.56 -13.96 6.52
CA HIS A 120 -9.61 -15.39 6.24
C HIS A 120 -9.96 -16.20 7.50
N ALA A 121 -9.36 -15.89 8.64
CA ALA A 121 -9.67 -16.55 9.91
C ALA A 121 -11.13 -16.32 10.33
N ALA A 122 -11.68 -15.12 10.13
CA ALA A 122 -13.08 -14.83 10.40
C ALA A 122 -14.01 -15.64 9.49
N ARG A 123 -13.70 -15.74 8.19
CA ARG A 123 -14.45 -16.59 7.25
C ARG A 123 -14.42 -18.06 7.67
N LEU A 124 -13.25 -18.57 8.06
CA LEU A 124 -13.08 -19.94 8.49
C LEU A 124 -13.85 -20.23 9.78
N ALA A 125 -13.78 -19.33 10.77
CA ALA A 125 -14.53 -19.45 12.02
C ALA A 125 -16.04 -19.48 11.78
N GLN A 126 -16.54 -18.61 10.90
CA GLN A 126 -17.96 -18.60 10.51
C GLN A 126 -18.36 -19.90 9.80
N ALA A 127 -17.53 -20.39 8.87
CA ALA A 127 -17.81 -21.63 8.15
C ALA A 127 -17.80 -22.85 9.07
N ALA A 128 -16.87 -22.92 10.03
CA ALA A 128 -16.79 -24.01 10.99
C ALA A 128 -18.04 -24.12 11.89
N ALA A 129 -18.75 -23.01 12.11
CA ALA A 129 -20.00 -23.00 12.87
C ALA A 129 -21.20 -23.50 12.05
N ASP A 130 -21.35 -23.01 10.81
CA ASP A 130 -22.63 -23.06 10.09
C ASP A 130 -22.57 -23.73 8.71
N SER A 131 -21.40 -24.14 8.23
CA SER A 131 -21.23 -24.66 6.86
C SER A 131 -20.94 -26.17 6.79
N PRO A 132 -21.22 -26.83 5.66
CA PRO A 132 -20.81 -28.21 5.40
C PRO A 132 -19.29 -28.40 5.50
N ALA A 133 -18.85 -29.59 5.87
CA ALA A 133 -17.44 -29.92 6.07
C ALA A 133 -16.58 -29.71 4.81
N GLU A 134 -17.16 -29.89 3.62
CA GLU A 134 -16.50 -29.66 2.34
C GLU A 134 -16.12 -28.18 2.16
N ILE A 135 -17.02 -27.26 2.53
CA ILE A 135 -16.77 -25.81 2.46
C ILE A 135 -15.66 -25.40 3.44
N VAL A 136 -15.68 -25.96 4.65
CA VAL A 136 -14.62 -25.72 5.65
C VAL A 136 -13.27 -26.23 5.13
N ARG A 137 -13.25 -27.41 4.51
CA ARG A 137 -12.03 -27.98 3.91
C ARG A 137 -11.51 -27.08 2.77
N ASP A 138 -12.39 -26.62 1.88
CA ASP A 138 -12.00 -25.76 0.77
C ASP A 138 -11.41 -24.44 1.28
N LEU A 139 -12.03 -23.83 2.30
CA LEU A 139 -11.50 -22.61 2.93
C LEU A 139 -10.14 -22.84 3.60
N CYS A 140 -9.93 -23.97 4.28
CA CYS A 140 -8.60 -24.31 4.83
C CYS A 140 -7.51 -24.42 3.75
N GLN A 141 -7.89 -24.72 2.50
CA GLN A 141 -6.97 -24.84 1.37
C GLN A 141 -6.82 -23.54 0.58
N ASP A 142 -7.81 -22.62 0.63
CA ASP A 142 -7.82 -21.33 -0.07
C ASP A 142 -6.92 -20.27 0.61
N THR A 143 -5.61 -20.52 0.57
CA THR A 143 -4.58 -19.66 1.17
C THR A 143 -3.77 -18.87 0.14
N ALA A 144 -4.04 -19.06 -1.16
CA ALA A 144 -3.24 -18.50 -2.26
C ALA A 144 -3.12 -16.96 -2.20
N HIS A 145 -4.16 -16.25 -1.75
CA HIS A 145 -4.09 -14.80 -1.58
C HIS A 145 -3.14 -14.39 -0.43
N LEU A 146 -3.16 -15.15 0.67
CA LEU A 146 -2.28 -14.93 1.83
C LEU A 146 -0.82 -15.20 1.44
N ASP A 147 -0.58 -16.28 0.71
CA ASP A 147 0.76 -16.64 0.21
C ASP A 147 1.31 -15.57 -0.73
N ALA A 148 0.48 -15.08 -1.67
CA ALA A 148 0.89 -14.00 -2.58
C ALA A 148 1.18 -12.67 -1.85
N LEU A 149 0.47 -12.36 -0.77
CA LEU A 149 0.79 -11.21 0.09
C LEU A 149 2.11 -11.41 0.83
N TRP A 150 2.32 -12.62 1.36
CA TRP A 150 3.54 -12.99 2.07
C TRP A 150 4.77 -12.91 1.17
N ASP A 151 4.72 -13.50 -0.02
CA ASP A 151 5.82 -13.48 -0.98
C ASP A 151 6.21 -12.05 -1.37
N ARG A 152 5.21 -11.17 -1.60
CA ARG A 152 5.46 -9.76 -1.88
C ARG A 152 6.08 -9.03 -0.70
N TYR A 153 5.63 -9.32 0.53
CA TYR A 153 6.22 -8.76 1.74
C TYR A 153 7.68 -9.18 1.91
N ILE A 154 7.99 -10.47 1.77
CA ILE A 154 9.37 -10.99 1.85
C ILE A 154 10.25 -10.35 0.78
N ALA A 155 9.77 -10.27 -0.46
CA ALA A 155 10.49 -9.59 -1.54
C ALA A 155 10.77 -8.12 -1.20
N ALA A 156 9.81 -7.40 -0.61
CA ALA A 156 9.96 -5.99 -0.22
C ALA A 156 10.94 -5.77 0.94
N THR A 157 11.03 -6.71 1.88
CA THR A 157 12.00 -6.63 3.00
C THR A 157 13.44 -6.86 2.57
N GLY A 158 13.69 -7.30 1.34
CA GLY A 158 15.04 -7.55 0.86
C GLY A 158 15.77 -8.65 1.64
N HIS A 159 15.06 -9.69 2.11
CA HIS A 159 15.66 -10.91 2.70
C HIS A 159 16.43 -11.73 1.65
N THR A 160 17.43 -11.11 1.03
CA THR A 160 18.68 -11.76 0.62
C THR A 160 19.60 -11.61 1.84
N GLU A 161 20.22 -12.70 2.32
CA GLU A 161 21.03 -12.71 3.55
C GLU A 161 21.92 -11.44 3.67
N PRO A 162 21.94 -10.76 4.83
CA PRO A 162 22.79 -9.60 5.01
C PRO A 162 24.27 -10.02 4.97
N ALA A 163 24.94 -9.79 3.83
CA ALA A 163 26.36 -10.05 3.63
C ALA A 163 27.30 -9.07 4.38
N ALA A 164 26.77 -8.16 5.21
CA ALA A 164 27.58 -7.28 6.02
C ALA A 164 26.99 -7.15 7.42
N ARG A 165 27.51 -7.96 8.34
CA ARG A 165 27.37 -7.67 9.77
C ARG A 165 28.10 -6.36 10.03
N LEU A 166 27.37 -5.34 10.47
CA LEU A 166 27.96 -4.12 11.00
C LEU A 166 28.81 -4.51 12.22
N GLY A 167 30.13 -4.50 12.08
CA GLY A 167 31.05 -4.63 13.20
C GLY A 167 30.95 -3.36 14.03
N ALA A 168 30.29 -3.45 15.19
CA ALA A 168 30.38 -2.41 16.19
C ALA A 168 31.82 -2.39 16.71
N VAL A 169 32.55 -1.32 16.44
CA VAL A 169 33.81 -1.02 17.12
C VAL A 169 33.42 -0.42 18.47
N ALA A 170 33.84 -1.10 19.54
CA ALA A 170 33.68 -0.68 20.93
C ALA A 170 34.51 0.59 21.24
#